data_AF-A0A6L9KJP5-F1
#
_entry.id   AF-A0A6L9KJP5-F1
#
_cell.length_a   1.000
_cell.length_b   1.000
_cell.length_c   1.000
_cell.angle_alpha   90.00
_cell.angle_beta   90.00
_cell.angle_gamma   90.00
#
_symmetry.space_group_name_H-M   'P 1'
#
loop_
_entity.id
_entity.type
_entity.pdbx_description
1 polymer ?
#
loop_
_entity_poly.entity_id
_entity_poly.type
_entity_poly.pdbx_seq_one_letter_code
_entity_poly.pdbx_strand_id
1 'polypeptide(L)'
;MNNLEDAFVLGKGTARAMQRWLQNNCVMSDRSVTSFADLHADWLQWSDVNDCCCSTARRLSVALGYLGLHRCVISAGNVRAYRGIALKSGAAK
;
A
#
# COMPACT_ATOMS: atom_id res chain seq x y z
N MET A 1 14.32 10.90 1.29
CA MET A 1 13.28 9.99 0.78
C MET A 1 13.57 8.61 1.35
N ASN A 2 12.63 8.02 2.11
CA ASN A 2 12.83 6.71 2.73
C ASN A 2 12.85 5.64 1.62
N ASN A 3 14.01 5.04 1.39
CA ASN A 3 14.18 4.04 0.35
C ASN A 3 13.70 2.67 0.88
N LEU A 4 12.65 2.13 0.27
CA LEU A 4 12.09 0.82 0.62
C LEU A 4 13.11 -0.32 0.44
N GLU A 5 14.14 -0.10 -0.39
CA GLU A 5 15.26 -1.02 -0.59
C GLU A 5 16.23 -1.03 0.60
N ASP A 6 16.49 0.12 1.22
CA ASP A 6 17.44 0.25 2.34
C ASP A 6 16.88 -0.30 3.66
N ALA A 7 15.55 -0.39 3.77
CA ALA A 7 14.87 -0.87 4.96
C ALA A 7 14.80 -2.41 5.08
N PHE A 8 15.39 -3.17 4.13
CA PHE A 8 15.30 -4.64 4.04
C PHE A 8 13.85 -5.19 4.03
N VAL A 9 12.86 -4.35 3.75
CA VAL A 9 11.44 -4.72 3.81
C VAL A 9 11.03 -5.52 2.58
N LEU A 10 11.56 -5.12 1.43
CA LEU A 10 11.27 -5.65 0.12
C LEU A 10 12.60 -5.92 -0.61
N GLY A 11 12.66 -6.98 -1.43
CA GLY A 11 13.78 -7.12 -2.38
C GLY A 11 13.76 -5.98 -3.40
N LYS A 12 14.90 -5.65 -4.02
CA LYS A 12 15.02 -4.53 -5.00
C LYS A 12 13.91 -4.50 -6.05
N GLY A 13 13.59 -5.67 -6.63
CA GLY A 13 12.49 -5.79 -7.60
C GLY A 13 11.12 -5.39 -7.02
N THR A 14 10.80 -5.86 -5.82
CA THR A 14 9.53 -5.59 -5.14
C THR A 14 9.44 -4.14 -4.64
N ALA A 15 10.54 -3.52 -4.22
CA ALA A 15 10.56 -2.11 -3.82
C ALA A 15 10.22 -1.18 -5.00
N ARG A 16 10.82 -1.44 -6.17
CA ARG A 16 10.53 -0.68 -7.40
C ARG A 16 9.10 -0.91 -7.88
N ALA A 17 8.61 -2.15 -7.81
CA ALA A 17 7.22 -2.49 -8.13
C ALA A 17 6.25 -1.73 -7.21
N MET A 18 6.53 -1.70 -5.91
CA MET A 18 5.73 -0.95 -4.92
C MET A 18 5.67 0.54 -5.23
N GLN A 19 6.82 1.17 -5.55
CA GLN A 19 6.83 2.58 -5.95
C GLN A 19 5.96 2.86 -7.18
N ARG A 20 6.04 2.00 -8.20
CA ARG A 20 5.20 2.11 -9.41
C ARG A 20 3.72 1.95 -9.09
N TRP A 21 3.36 0.96 -8.28
CA TRP A 21 1.99 0.76 -7.85
C TRP A 21 1.45 1.98 -7.10
N LEU A 22 2.20 2.54 -6.16
CA LEU A 22 1.81 3.74 -5.42
C LEU A 22 1.58 4.94 -6.35
N GLN A 23 2.45 5.15 -7.33
CA GLN A 23 2.32 6.24 -8.30
C GLN A 23 1.10 6.06 -9.21
N ASN A 24 0.85 4.83 -9.64
CA ASN A 24 -0.18 4.54 -10.64
C ASN A 24 -1.57 4.38 -10.02
N ASN A 25 -1.70 3.72 -8.88
CA ASN A 25 -2.97 3.28 -8.31
C ASN A 25 -3.32 3.97 -7.00
N CYS A 26 -2.41 4.72 -6.37
CA CYS A 26 -2.68 5.36 -5.10
C CYS A 26 -2.63 6.89 -5.18
N VAL A 27 -3.38 7.53 -4.29
CA VAL A 27 -3.32 8.96 -3.99
C VAL A 27 -2.87 9.12 -2.55
N MET A 28 -1.78 9.87 -2.34
CA MET A 28 -1.30 10.20 -1.00
C MET A 28 -1.93 11.50 -0.53
N SER A 29 -2.62 11.46 0.61
CA SER A 29 -3.28 12.63 1.21
C SER A 29 -3.60 12.37 2.68
N ASP A 30 -3.33 13.34 3.55
CA ASP A 30 -3.55 13.23 5.01
C ASP A 30 -5.02 13.04 5.41
N ARG A 31 -5.94 13.31 4.48
CA ARG A 31 -7.38 13.11 4.65
C ARG A 31 -7.85 11.75 4.17
N SER A 32 -7.03 11.04 3.42
CA SER A 32 -7.37 9.73 2.86
C SER A 32 -7.18 8.63 3.88
N VAL A 33 -8.15 7.71 3.92
CA VAL A 33 -8.10 6.48 4.69
C VAL A 33 -8.57 5.36 3.78
N THR A 34 -7.83 4.26 3.74
CA THR A 34 -8.25 3.06 3.00
C THR A 34 -7.98 1.82 3.82
N SER A 35 -8.89 0.86 3.71
CA SER A 35 -8.75 -0.40 4.44
C SER A 35 -7.49 -1.12 3.99
N PHE A 36 -6.83 -1.81 4.91
CA PHE A 36 -5.66 -2.60 4.59
C PHE A 36 -6.03 -3.78 3.67
N ALA A 37 -7.25 -4.30 3.78
CA ALA A 37 -7.74 -5.38 2.92
C ALA A 37 -7.79 -4.92 1.47
N ASP A 38 -8.35 -3.73 1.20
CA ASP A 38 -8.45 -3.19 -0.16
C ASP A 38 -7.05 -2.88 -0.74
N LEU A 39 -6.18 -2.25 0.06
CA LEU A 39 -4.79 -1.97 -0.36
C LEU A 39 -4.04 -3.26 -0.71
N HIS A 40 -4.24 -4.33 0.06
CA HIS A 40 -3.59 -5.61 -0.18
C HIS A 40 -4.17 -6.32 -1.40
N ALA A 41 -5.48 -6.30 -1.59
CA ALA A 41 -6.14 -6.88 -2.75
C ALA A 41 -5.71 -6.19 -4.06
N ASP A 42 -5.72 -4.86 -4.09
CA ASP A 42 -5.30 -4.07 -5.25
C ASP A 42 -3.81 -4.27 -5.56
N TRP A 43 -2.95 -4.31 -4.53
CA TRP A 43 -1.53 -4.64 -4.72
C TRP A 43 -1.31 -6.04 -5.30
N LEU A 44 -2.04 -7.05 -4.83
CA LEU A 44 -1.94 -8.41 -5.38
C LEU A 44 -2.38 -8.45 -6.85
N GLN A 45 -3.52 -7.84 -7.17
CA GLN A 45 -4.02 -7.77 -8.54
C GLN A 45 -3.04 -7.03 -9.47
N TRP A 46 -2.52 -5.90 -9.02
CA TRP A 46 -1.55 -5.14 -9.81
C TRP A 46 -0.24 -5.90 -10.01
N SER A 47 0.23 -6.60 -8.96
CA SER A 47 1.46 -7.40 -9.02
C SER A 47 1.33 -8.55 -10.00
N ASP A 48 0.18 -9.22 -10.03
CA ASP A 48 -0.14 -10.30 -10.97
C ASP A 48 -0.10 -9.80 -12.43
N VAL A 49 -0.76 -8.68 -12.72
CA VAL A 49 -0.79 -8.05 -14.06
C VAL A 49 0.59 -7.59 -14.53
N ASN A 50 1.49 -7.21 -13.62
CA ASN A 50 2.81 -6.66 -13.94
C ASN A 50 3.95 -7.68 -13.78
N ASP A 51 3.62 -8.98 -13.64
CA ASP A 51 4.57 -10.08 -13.42
C ASP A 51 5.62 -9.75 -12.32
N CYS A 52 5.13 -9.15 -11.24
CA CYS A 52 5.95 -8.73 -10.11
C CYS A 52 5.74 -9.67 -8.93
N CYS A 53 6.82 -9.98 -8.21
CA CYS A 53 6.75 -10.88 -7.06
C CYS A 53 5.82 -10.32 -5.97
N CYS A 54 4.69 -11.00 -5.75
CA CYS A 54 3.73 -10.67 -4.70
C CYS A 54 4.40 -10.67 -3.33
N SER A 55 4.32 -9.56 -2.61
CA SER A 55 4.76 -9.50 -1.22
C SER A 55 3.65 -9.99 -0.29
N THR A 56 4.00 -10.70 0.78
CA THR A 56 3.01 -11.08 1.80
C THR A 56 2.34 -9.85 2.43
N ALA A 57 1.11 -10.02 2.95
CA ALA A 57 0.41 -8.97 3.69
C ALA A 57 1.27 -8.32 4.79
N ARG A 58 2.09 -9.13 5.49
CA ARG A 58 3.03 -8.62 6.49
C ARG A 58 4.06 -7.68 5.89
N ARG A 59 4.68 -8.04 4.77
CA ARG A 59 5.67 -7.20 4.09
C ARG A 59 5.06 -5.91 3.56
N LEU A 60 3.86 -5.99 2.98
CA LEU A 60 3.11 -4.79 2.55
C LEU A 60 2.84 -3.86 3.72
N SER A 61 2.34 -4.39 4.84
CA SER A 61 2.04 -3.63 6.05
C SER A 61 3.28 -2.95 6.67
N VAL A 62 4.44 -3.60 6.60
CA VAL A 62 5.71 -2.99 7.02
C VAL A 62 6.12 -1.89 6.04
N ALA A 63 6.04 -2.13 4.73
CA ALA A 63 6.40 -1.14 3.71
C ALA A 63 5.56 0.13 3.81
N LEU A 64 4.24 0.00 3.99
CA LEU A 64 3.35 1.15 4.22
C LEU A 64 3.74 1.95 5.46
N GLY A 65 4.15 1.27 6.55
CA GLY A 65 4.66 1.95 7.75
C GLY A 65 5.96 2.73 7.51
N TYR A 66 6.90 2.19 6.73
CA TYR A 66 8.14 2.90 6.36
C TYR A 66 7.91 4.13 5.48
N LEU A 67 6.81 4.16 4.74
CA LEU A 67 6.37 5.32 3.95
C LEU A 67 5.73 6.41 4.81
N GLY A 68 5.67 6.24 6.14
CA GLY A 68 5.07 7.20 7.06
C GLY A 68 3.54 7.12 7.13
N LEU A 69 2.93 6.07 6.56
CA LEU A 69 1.48 5.88 6.65
C LEU A 69 1.11 5.34 8.02
N HIS A 70 0.08 5.95 8.62
CA HIS A 70 -0.34 5.61 9.97
C HIS A 70 -1.42 4.53 9.95
N ARG A 71 -1.22 3.46 10.71
CA ARG A 71 -2.27 2.46 10.95
C ARG A 71 -3.39 3.09 11.76
N CYS A 72 -4.63 2.87 11.33
CA CYS A 72 -5.82 3.28 12.04
C CYS A 72 -6.91 2.20 11.95
N VAL A 73 -8.00 2.42 12.68
CA VAL A 73 -9.18 1.55 12.65
C VAL A 73 -10.37 2.39 12.21
N ILE A 74 -11.14 1.91 11.23
CA ILE A 74 -12.40 2.52 10.84
C ILE A 74 -13.48 2.01 11.81
N SER A 75 -14.04 2.92 12.62
CA SER A 75 -14.95 2.60 13.74
C SER A 75 -16.19 1.79 13.35
N ALA A 76 -16.62 1.83 12.08
CA ALA A 76 -17.82 1.15 11.61
C ALA A 76 -17.73 -0.39 11.57
N GLY A 77 -16.59 -1.00 11.91
CA GLY A 77 -16.46 -2.47 11.94
C GLY A 77 -15.13 -3.01 12.43
N ASN A 78 -14.38 -2.22 13.20
CA ASN A 78 -13.01 -2.57 13.62
C ASN A 78 -12.08 -2.91 12.44
N VAL A 79 -12.27 -2.23 11.30
CA VAL A 79 -11.54 -2.49 10.07
C VAL A 79 -10.16 -1.84 10.13
N ARG A 80 -9.11 -2.66 10.00
CA ARG A 80 -7.72 -2.17 9.92
C ARG A 80 -7.53 -1.37 8.63
N ALA A 81 -6.98 -0.18 8.76
CA ALA A 81 -6.80 0.77 7.67
C ALA A 81 -5.47 1.52 7.79
N TYR A 82 -5.13 2.24 6.73
CA TYR A 82 -4.01 3.18 6.70
C TYR A 82 -4.51 4.57 6.36
N ARG A 83 -4.07 5.55 7.14
CA ARG A 83 -4.25 6.98 6.89
C ARG A 83 -3.08 7.52 6.08
N GLY A 84 -3.37 8.46 5.19
CA GLY A 84 -2.38 9.07 4.30
C GLY A 84 -2.45 8.53 2.87
N ILE A 85 -3.30 7.54 2.59
CA ILE A 85 -3.37 6.84 1.30
C ILE A 85 -4.82 6.51 0.92
N ALA A 86 -5.13 6.64 -0.37
CA ALA A 86 -6.34 6.10 -1.00
C ALA A 86 -6.03 5.39 -2.31
N LEU A 87 -6.82 4.37 -2.66
CA LEU A 87 -6.81 3.80 -4.01
C LEU A 87 -7.53 4.73 -4.98
N LYS A 88 -6.94 4.97 -6.16
CA LYS A 88 -7.55 5.74 -7.26
C LYS A 88 -8.79 5.04 -7.81
N SER A 89 -8.78 3.71 -7.84
CA SER A 89 -9.91 2.88 -8.25
C SER A 89 -11.11 2.96 -7.29
N GLY A 90 -10.91 3.40 -6.04
CA GLY A 90 -11.96 3.66 -5.04
C GLY A 90 -12.30 5.14 -4.85
N ALA A 91 -11.63 6.05 -5.56
CA ALA A 91 -11.90 7.48 -5.51
C ALA A 91 -13.07 7.82 -6.45
N ALA A 92 -14.29 7.55 -5.98
CA ALA A 92 -15.58 7.93 -6.56
C ALA A 92 -15.99 7.26 -7.89
N LYS A 93 -17.06 6.46 -7.81
CA LYS A 93 -18.29 6.79 -8.52
C LYS A 93 -19.34 7.19 -7.50
#